data_AF-A0A726IT43-F1
#
_entry.id   AF-A0A726IT43-F1
#
_cell.length_a   1.000
_cell.length_b   1.000
_cell.length_c   1.000
_cell.angle_alpha   90.00
_cell.angle_beta   90.00
_cell.angle_gamma   90.00
#
_symmetry.space_group_name_H-M   'P 1'
#
loop_
_entity.id
_entity.type
_entity.pdbx_description
1 polymer ?
#
loop_
_entity_poly.entity_id
_entity_poly.type
_entity_poly.pdbx_seq_one_letter_code
_entity_poly.pdbx_strand_id
1 'polypeptide(L)'
;MFFSVGVETPKDDHTAYGITVPVFDCFDFGCVSAADSQAEIPAMAREAILAIVEEMVISGAHSVDDIHDEGCLTYSANPNYNHCDSWFVIDVDLSEIEGKQQRINISLPDVLIRRIDGYVRESGGVYKDRSHFLAQAARHELAYK
;
A
#
# COMPACT_ATOMS: atom_id res chain seq x y z
N MET A 1 -5.92 -5.22 0.87
CA MET A 1 -5.43 -4.73 -0.43
C MET A 1 -4.69 -5.88 -1.10
N PHE A 2 -4.85 -6.04 -2.40
CA PHE A 2 -4.24 -7.15 -3.14
C PHE A 2 -2.83 -6.79 -3.63
N PHE A 3 -1.90 -7.71 -3.45
CA PHE A 3 -0.50 -7.59 -3.87
C PHE A 3 -0.09 -8.78 -4.73
N SER A 4 0.59 -8.49 -5.85
CA SER A 4 1.18 -9.52 -6.70
C SER A 4 2.55 -9.93 -6.15
N VAL A 5 2.72 -11.23 -5.93
CA VAL A 5 3.94 -11.82 -5.37
C VAL A 5 4.56 -12.74 -6.41
N GLY A 6 5.82 -12.46 -6.75
CA GLY A 6 6.67 -13.33 -7.56
C GLY A 6 7.50 -14.26 -6.67
N VAL A 7 7.66 -15.51 -7.10
CA VAL A 7 8.45 -16.53 -6.40
C VAL A 7 9.55 -17.06 -7.31
N GLU A 8 10.77 -17.14 -6.78
CA GLU A 8 11.88 -17.90 -7.36
C GLU A 8 12.00 -19.24 -6.60
N THR A 9 11.82 -20.35 -7.30
CA THR A 9 11.93 -21.69 -6.71
C THR A 9 13.41 -22.02 -6.40
N PRO A 10 13.70 -22.72 -5.28
CA PRO A 10 15.04 -23.20 -4.97
C PRO A 10 15.69 -23.97 -6.12
N LYS A 11 17.00 -23.74 -6.31
CA LYS A 11 17.81 -24.49 -7.28
C LYS A 11 18.37 -25.80 -6.71
N ASP A 12 18.41 -25.90 -5.37
CA ASP A 12 18.88 -27.05 -4.60
C ASP A 12 18.27 -27.05 -3.18
N ASP A 13 18.57 -28.10 -2.40
CA ASP A 13 18.09 -28.28 -1.02
C ASP A 13 18.73 -27.30 0.00
N HIS A 14 19.59 -26.38 -0.45
CA HIS A 14 20.27 -25.39 0.39
C HIS A 14 19.85 -23.95 0.09
N THR A 15 18.95 -23.77 -0.88
CA THR A 15 18.44 -22.47 -1.29
C THR A 15 17.00 -22.31 -0.83
N ALA A 16 16.66 -21.18 -0.22
CA ALA A 16 15.29 -20.85 0.16
C ALA A 16 14.47 -20.40 -1.08
N TYR A 17 13.15 -20.38 -0.96
CA TYR A 17 12.29 -19.73 -1.94
C TYR A 17 12.54 -18.22 -1.91
N GLY A 18 12.84 -17.62 -3.06
CA GLY A 18 12.91 -16.18 -3.19
C GLY A 18 11.51 -15.59 -3.34
N ILE A 19 11.23 -14.48 -2.67
CA ILE A 19 9.94 -13.78 -2.72
C ILE A 19 10.21 -12.33 -3.14
N THR A 20 9.46 -11.83 -4.13
CA THR A 20 9.54 -10.44 -4.60
C THR A 20 8.15 -9.86 -4.74
N VAL A 21 7.97 -8.60 -4.29
CA VAL A 21 6.72 -7.85 -4.42
C VAL A 21 6.98 -6.57 -5.23
N PRO A 22 6.79 -6.62 -6.56
CA PRO A 22 7.24 -5.57 -7.49
C PRO A 22 6.65 -4.18 -7.29
N VAL A 23 5.46 -4.08 -6.69
CA VAL A 23 4.74 -2.79 -6.58
C VAL A 23 5.55 -1.73 -5.82
N PHE A 24 6.50 -2.16 -4.98
CA PHE A 24 7.31 -1.23 -4.20
C PHE A 24 8.47 -0.62 -4.98
N ASP A 25 8.89 -1.25 -6.09
CA ASP A 25 10.07 -0.82 -6.86
C ASP A 25 9.86 0.56 -7.51
N CYS A 26 8.60 0.96 -7.77
CA CYS A 26 8.29 2.29 -8.30
C CYS A 26 8.37 3.42 -7.26
N PHE A 27 8.50 3.07 -5.97
CA PHE A 27 8.68 4.00 -4.86
C PHE A 27 10.14 4.05 -4.36
N ASP A 28 11.09 3.53 -5.14
CA ASP A 28 12.49 3.32 -4.73
C ASP A 28 12.65 2.39 -3.50
N PHE A 29 11.64 1.56 -3.22
CA PHE A 29 11.69 0.52 -2.18
C PHE A 29 11.82 -0.87 -2.82
N GLY A 30 12.72 -1.70 -2.31
CA GLY A 30 12.76 -3.12 -2.65
C GLY A 30 12.00 -3.95 -1.63
N CYS A 31 10.97 -4.69 -2.06
CA CYS A 31 10.26 -5.64 -1.19
C CYS A 31 10.61 -7.07 -1.60
N VAL A 32 11.62 -7.61 -0.93
CA VAL A 32 12.09 -8.98 -1.11
C VAL A 32 12.09 -9.73 0.21
N SER A 33 11.84 -11.03 0.15
CA SER A 33 11.84 -11.92 1.31
C SER A 33 12.27 -13.33 0.89
N ALA A 34 12.33 -14.24 1.85
CA ALA A 34 12.61 -15.65 1.59
C ALA A 34 11.80 -16.55 2.52
N ALA A 35 11.56 -17.78 2.10
CA ALA A 35 10.90 -18.81 2.90
C ALA A 35 11.61 -20.15 2.75
N ASP A 36 11.76 -20.90 3.85
CA ASP A 36 12.42 -22.23 3.83
C ASP A 36 11.48 -23.31 3.28
N SER A 37 10.16 -23.08 3.36
CA SER A 37 9.15 -23.98 2.81
C SER A 37 8.08 -23.26 2.00
N GLN A 38 7.46 -23.98 1.06
CA GLN A 38 6.37 -23.44 0.24
C GLN A 38 5.18 -22.94 1.09
N ALA A 39 4.93 -23.56 2.25
CA ALA A 39 3.84 -23.20 3.14
C ALA A 39 4.06 -21.85 3.86
N GLU A 40 5.31 -21.43 4.01
CA GLU A 40 5.68 -20.18 4.68
C GLU A 40 5.63 -18.96 3.75
N ILE A 41 5.68 -19.16 2.43
CA ILE A 41 5.72 -18.09 1.43
C ILE A 41 4.65 -17.01 1.69
N PRO A 42 3.36 -17.34 1.90
CA PRO A 42 2.34 -16.30 2.11
C PRO A 42 2.57 -15.48 3.38
N ALA A 43 3.06 -16.10 4.45
CA ALA A 43 3.35 -15.41 5.71
C ALA A 43 4.56 -14.48 5.55
N MET A 44 5.64 -14.97 4.94
CA MET A 44 6.86 -14.19 4.71
C MET A 44 6.64 -13.04 3.73
N ALA A 45 5.81 -13.23 2.70
CA ALA A 45 5.39 -12.16 1.80
C ALA A 45 4.57 -11.09 2.55
N ARG A 46 3.59 -11.51 3.37
CA ARG A 46 2.78 -10.58 4.17
C ARG A 46 3.65 -9.74 5.11
N GLU A 47 4.58 -10.35 5.82
CA GLU A 47 5.47 -9.65 6.74
C GLU A 47 6.35 -8.62 6.01
N ALA A 48 6.94 -9.00 4.88
CA ALA A 48 7.75 -8.10 4.07
C ALA A 48 6.95 -6.91 3.51
N ILE A 49 5.72 -7.16 3.04
CA ILE A 49 4.81 -6.10 2.57
C ILE A 49 4.53 -5.11 3.70
N LEU A 50 4.13 -5.60 4.87
CA LEU A 50 3.79 -4.73 6.00
C LEU A 50 5.00 -3.89 6.45
N ALA A 51 6.19 -4.49 6.51
CA ALA A 51 7.40 -3.78 6.90
C ALA A 51 7.76 -2.65 5.92
N ILE A 52 7.67 -2.91 4.61
CA ILE A 52 7.96 -1.89 3.59
C ILE A 52 6.89 -0.79 3.59
N VAL A 53 5.60 -1.16 3.70
CA VAL A 53 4.52 -0.16 3.76
C VAL A 53 4.66 0.70 5.01
N GLU A 54 5.04 0.13 6.16
CA GLU A 54 5.28 0.88 7.39
C GLU A 54 6.43 1.88 7.22
N GLU A 55 7.59 1.45 6.71
CA GLU A 55 8.73 2.33 6.44
C GLU A 55 8.36 3.45 5.46
N MET A 56 7.66 3.09 4.38
CA MET A 56 7.21 4.01 3.36
C MET A 56 6.31 5.11 3.95
N VAL A 57 5.36 4.75 4.82
CA VAL A 57 4.47 5.71 5.50
C VAL A 57 5.21 6.53 6.57
N ILE A 58 6.10 5.91 7.36
CA ILE A 58 6.89 6.60 8.40
C ILE A 58 7.80 7.67 7.79
N SER A 59 8.38 7.39 6.62
CA SER A 59 9.21 8.36 5.90
C SER A 59 8.45 9.64 5.53
N GLY A 60 7.12 9.56 5.43
CA GLY A 60 6.23 10.63 5.00
C GLY A 60 6.34 10.97 3.52
N ALA A 61 7.10 10.19 2.73
CA ALA A 61 7.28 10.39 1.30
C ALA A 61 6.07 9.90 0.49
N HIS A 62 5.40 8.83 0.94
CA HIS A 62 4.26 8.22 0.26
C HIS A 62 3.16 7.81 1.24
N SER A 63 1.94 7.66 0.71
CA SER A 63 0.76 7.13 1.38
C SER A 63 0.49 5.69 0.93
N VAL A 64 -0.25 4.93 1.73
CA VAL A 64 -0.81 3.64 1.29
C VAL A 64 -1.71 3.77 0.06
N ASP A 65 -2.34 4.94 -0.12
CA ASP A 65 -3.21 5.24 -1.25
C ASP A 65 -2.45 5.36 -2.58
N ASP A 66 -1.13 5.60 -2.52
CA ASP A 66 -0.29 5.74 -3.71
C ASP A 66 0.02 4.38 -4.34
N ILE A 67 -0.13 3.29 -3.58
CA ILE A 67 0.21 1.93 -4.02
C ILE A 67 -0.81 1.45 -5.06
N HIS A 68 -0.32 1.17 -6.27
CA HIS A 68 -1.10 0.61 -7.36
C HIS A 68 -0.42 -0.64 -7.93
N ASP A 69 -0.96 -1.81 -7.59
CA ASP A 69 -0.44 -3.08 -8.08
C ASP A 69 -0.88 -3.36 -9.52
N GLU A 70 0.09 -3.47 -10.44
CA GLU A 70 -0.15 -3.70 -11.87
C GLU A 70 -0.59 -5.14 -12.20
N GLY A 71 -0.57 -6.05 -11.23
CA GLY A 71 -1.00 -7.43 -11.37
C GLY A 71 0.08 -8.41 -11.87
N CYS A 72 -0.11 -9.69 -11.54
CA CYS A 72 0.83 -10.76 -11.88
C CYS A 72 1.14 -10.88 -13.38
N LEU A 73 0.16 -10.66 -14.26
CA LEU A 73 0.37 -10.77 -15.71
C LEU A 73 1.32 -9.68 -16.23
N THR A 74 1.21 -8.46 -15.71
CA THR A 74 2.08 -7.36 -16.08
C THR A 74 3.50 -7.60 -15.56
N TYR A 75 3.64 -7.98 -14.30
CA TYR A 75 4.96 -8.22 -13.70
C TYR A 75 5.67 -9.45 -14.27
N SER A 76 4.96 -10.55 -14.51
CA SER A 76 5.55 -11.77 -15.11
C SER A 76 6.06 -11.57 -16.55
N ALA A 77 5.53 -10.58 -17.27
CA ALA A 77 6.00 -10.20 -18.60
C ALA A 77 7.19 -9.21 -18.58
N ASN A 78 7.51 -8.64 -17.42
CA ASN A 78 8.58 -7.65 -17.29
C ASN A 78 9.94 -8.36 -17.10
N PRO A 79 10.95 -8.08 -17.97
CA PRO A 79 12.26 -8.71 -17.90
C PRO A 79 13.00 -8.59 -16.56
N ASN A 80 12.71 -7.57 -15.76
CA ASN A 80 13.32 -7.38 -14.44
C ASN A 80 12.96 -8.51 -13.46
N TYR A 81 11.80 -9.16 -13.66
CA TYR A 81 11.30 -10.23 -12.78
C TYR A 81 11.39 -11.62 -13.42
N ASN A 82 12.22 -11.80 -14.46
CA ASN A 82 12.43 -13.09 -15.13
C ASN A 82 13.01 -14.19 -14.22
N HIS A 83 13.54 -13.81 -13.05
CA HIS A 83 14.01 -14.75 -12.04
C HIS A 83 12.86 -15.42 -11.28
N CYS A 84 11.67 -14.82 -11.26
CA CYS A 84 10.47 -15.41 -10.68
C CYS A 84 9.83 -16.39 -11.67
N ASP A 85 9.64 -17.64 -11.25
CA ASP A 85 9.00 -18.69 -12.06
C ASP A 85 7.51 -18.87 -11.78
N SER A 86 7.03 -18.34 -10.64
CA SER A 86 5.65 -18.51 -10.17
C SER A 86 5.10 -17.21 -9.63
N TRP A 87 3.79 -17.00 -9.79
CA TRP A 87 3.11 -15.77 -9.37
C TRP A 87 1.77 -16.05 -8.72
N PHE A 88 1.44 -15.28 -7.69
CA PHE A 88 0.14 -15.34 -7.03
C PHE A 88 -0.21 -13.98 -6.40
N VAL A 89 -1.46 -13.86 -5.95
CA VAL A 89 -1.96 -12.64 -5.29
C VAL A 89 -2.25 -12.96 -3.83
N ILE A 90 -1.88 -12.05 -2.93
CA ILE A 90 -2.28 -12.10 -1.53
C ILE A 90 -3.10 -10.86 -1.15
N ASP A 91 -4.05 -11.04 -0.24
CA ASP A 91 -4.76 -9.93 0.40
C ASP A 91 -4.07 -9.57 1.72
N VAL A 92 -3.60 -8.34 1.81
CA VAL A 92 -2.96 -7.80 3.01
C VAL A 92 -3.80 -6.66 3.55
N ASP A 93 -4.21 -6.79 4.81
CA ASP A 93 -4.87 -5.72 5.54
C ASP A 93 -3.84 -4.68 5.98
N LEU A 94 -3.97 -3.45 5.47
CA LEU A 94 -3.10 -2.32 5.78
C LEU A 94 -3.73 -1.35 6.79
N SER A 95 -4.91 -1.68 7.35
CA SER A 95 -5.65 -0.79 8.25
C SER A 95 -4.88 -0.41 9.51
N GLU A 96 -3.94 -1.26 9.95
CA GLU A 96 -3.05 -0.96 11.08
C GLU A 96 -2.00 0.11 10.74
N ILE A 97 -1.63 0.25 9.45
CA ILE A 97 -0.57 1.16 8.98
C ILE A 97 -1.12 2.55 8.63
N GLU A 98 -2.40 2.68 8.27
CA GLU A 98 -3.06 4.00 8.15
C GLU A 98 -2.99 4.83 9.45
N GLY A 99 -2.61 4.18 10.55
CA GLY A 99 -2.41 4.79 11.84
C GLY A 99 -3.74 5.04 12.54
N LYS A 100 -3.67 5.18 13.87
CA LYS A 100 -4.86 5.54 14.63
C LYS A 100 -5.26 6.97 14.30
N GLN A 101 -6.54 7.16 13.97
CA GLN A 101 -7.14 8.49 13.78
C GLN A 101 -6.78 9.41 14.96
N GLN A 102 -6.00 10.46 14.69
CA GLN A 102 -5.64 11.45 15.70
C GLN A 102 -6.66 12.59 15.71
N ARG A 103 -7.17 12.92 16.90
CA ARG A 103 -8.01 14.11 17.08
C ARG A 103 -7.13 15.34 17.20
N ILE A 104 -7.19 16.20 16.20
CA ILE A 104 -6.50 17.49 16.19
C ILE A 104 -7.49 18.64 16.41
N ASN A 105 -7.05 19.72 17.05
CA ASN A 105 -7.79 20.97 17.14
C ASN A 105 -7.21 21.95 16.11
N ILE A 106 -8.05 22.46 15.21
CA ILE A 106 -7.67 23.40 14.15
C ILE A 106 -8.58 24.63 14.15
N SER A 107 -8.06 25.74 13.66
CA SER A 107 -8.82 26.99 13.48
C SER A 107 -9.07 27.21 11.99
N LEU A 108 -10.35 27.33 11.60
CA LEU A 108 -10.77 27.61 10.23
C LEU A 108 -11.74 28.81 10.22
N PRO A 109 -11.80 29.61 9.14
CA PRO A 109 -12.79 30.67 9.01
C PRO A 109 -14.23 30.13 9.10
N ASP A 110 -15.13 30.82 9.83
CA ASP A 110 -16.52 30.38 10.03
C ASP A 110 -17.26 30.14 8.70
N VAL A 111 -17.07 31.04 7.72
CA VAL A 111 -17.68 30.90 6.39
C VAL A 111 -17.19 29.63 5.67
N LEU A 112 -15.92 29.26 5.85
CA LEU A 112 -15.37 28.03 5.27
C LEU A 112 -15.98 26.80 5.94
N ILE A 113 -16.11 26.80 7.27
CA ILE A 113 -16.75 25.69 8.01
C ILE A 113 -18.19 25.49 7.51
N ARG A 114 -18.96 26.57 7.37
CA ARG A 114 -20.33 26.49 6.84
C ARG A 114 -20.40 25.94 5.42
N ARG A 115 -19.43 26.33 4.57
CA ARG A 115 -19.34 25.83 3.18
C ARG A 115 -19.02 24.33 3.16
N ILE A 116 -18.09 23.87 4.01
CA ILE A 116 -17.77 22.45 4.16
C ILE A 116 -18.99 21.67 4.65
N ASP A 117 -19.72 22.17 5.64
CA ASP A 117 -20.93 21.53 6.17
C ASP A 117 -22.04 21.38 5.11
N GLY A 118 -22.25 22.41 4.31
CA GLY A 118 -23.17 22.37 3.18
C GLY A 118 -22.75 21.31 2.17
N TYR A 119 -21.48 21.34 1.77
CA TYR A 119 -20.94 20.41 0.77
C TYR A 119 -21.01 18.95 1.23
N VAL A 120 -20.59 18.64 2.47
CA VAL A 120 -20.67 17.26 3.02
C VAL A 120 -22.11 16.76 3.01
N ARG A 121 -23.08 17.60 3.41
CA ARG A 121 -24.51 17.25 3.44
C ARG A 121 -25.09 17.02 2.05
N GLU A 122 -24.69 17.82 1.08
CA GLU A 122 -25.18 17.77 -0.31
C GLU A 122 -24.49 16.68 -1.14
N SER A 123 -23.35 16.15 -0.69
CA SER A 123 -22.52 15.21 -1.42
C SER A 123 -23.12 13.80 -1.62
N GLY A 124 -24.34 13.54 -1.19
CA GLY A 124 -25.01 12.26 -1.42
C GLY A 124 -24.32 11.06 -0.75
N GLY A 125 -23.56 11.29 0.31
CA GLY A 125 -22.83 10.24 1.03
C GLY A 125 -21.40 10.01 0.54
N VAL A 126 -20.91 10.79 -0.44
CA VAL A 126 -19.50 10.78 -0.84
C VAL A 126 -18.59 11.13 0.35
N TYR A 127 -19.02 12.05 1.21
CA TYR A 127 -18.34 12.35 2.46
C TYR A 127 -19.17 11.94 3.67
N LYS A 128 -18.55 11.16 4.58
CA LYS A 128 -19.17 10.75 5.83
C LYS A 128 -19.34 11.90 6.83
N ASP A 129 -18.31 12.72 7.00
CA ASP A 129 -18.25 13.84 7.93
C ASP A 129 -17.17 14.85 7.52
N ARG A 130 -17.01 15.93 8.32
CA ARG A 130 -15.98 16.95 8.11
C ARG A 130 -14.57 16.36 8.09
N SER A 131 -14.29 15.39 8.95
CA SER A 131 -12.96 14.78 9.06
C SER A 131 -12.65 13.99 7.80
N HIS A 132 -13.61 13.23 7.27
CA HIS A 132 -13.46 12.51 6.00
C HIS A 132 -13.23 13.46 4.83
N PHE A 133 -13.98 14.56 4.75
CA PHE A 133 -13.79 15.59 3.73
C PHE A 133 -12.38 16.21 3.81
N LEU A 134 -11.96 16.65 5.00
CA LEU A 134 -10.65 17.26 5.19
C LEU A 134 -9.51 16.28 4.91
N ALA A 135 -9.67 15.00 5.27
CA ALA A 135 -8.69 13.96 4.97
C ALA A 135 -8.55 13.73 3.46
N GLN A 136 -9.66 13.63 2.71
CA GLN A 136 -9.60 13.51 1.24
C GLN A 136 -9.01 14.77 0.59
N ALA A 137 -9.38 15.96 1.06
CA ALA A 137 -8.82 17.21 0.55
C ALA A 137 -7.30 17.30 0.80
N ALA A 138 -6.83 16.87 1.98
CA ALA A 138 -5.41 16.82 2.30
C ALA A 138 -4.66 15.81 1.42
N ARG A 139 -5.19 14.58 1.25
CA ARG A 139 -4.61 13.57 0.35
C ARG A 139 -4.52 14.10 -1.09
N HIS A 140 -5.60 14.69 -1.59
CA HIS A 140 -5.64 15.30 -2.91
C HIS A 140 -4.55 16.37 -3.07
N GLU A 141 -4.40 17.28 -2.09
CA GLU A 141 -3.36 18.32 -2.15
C GLU A 141 -1.94 17.77 -2.06
N LEU A 142 -1.73 16.66 -1.33
CA LEU A 142 -0.43 16.00 -1.19
C LEU A 142 -0.03 15.20 -2.44
N ALA A 143 -0.99 14.69 -3.21
CA ALA A 143 -0.75 13.89 -4.42
C ALA A 143 -0.16 14.68 -5.61
N TYR A 144 -0.17 16.02 -5.58
CA TYR A 144 0.40 16.87 -6.63
C TYR A 144 1.80 17.41 -6.29
N LYS A 145 2.49 16.84 -5.30
CA LYS A 145 3.89 17.15 -5.02
C LYS A 145 4.83 16.21 -5.76
#